data_AF-A0A925JLW1-F1
#
_entry.id   AF-A0A925JLW1-F1
#
_cell.length_a   1.000
_cell.length_b   1.000
_cell.length_c   1.000
_cell.angle_alpha   90.00
_cell.angle_beta   90.00
_cell.angle_gamma   90.00
#
_symmetry.space_group_name_H-M   'P 1'
#
loop_
_entity.id
_entity.type
_entity.pdbx_description
1 polymer ?
#
loop_
_entity_poly.entity_id
_entity_poly.type
_entity_poly.pdbx_seq_one_letter_code
_entity_poly.pdbx_strand_id
1 'polypeptide(L)' 'MATSTLAEIVYPDSDGKPMADNTRQFDEMVRIKNGLDALFADRADVFVAGDLLWYPVEG' A
#
# COMPACT_ATOMS: atom_id res chain seq x y z
N MET A 1 7.18 -9.04 38.14
CA MET A 1 6.51 -7.99 37.32
C MET A 1 7.62 -7.24 36.59
N ALA A 2 7.91 -7.61 35.35
CA ALA A 2 8.86 -6.87 34.52
C ALA A 2 8.05 -6.01 33.55
N THR A 3 8.13 -4.69 33.73
CA THR A 3 7.55 -3.70 32.81
C THR A 3 8.43 -3.66 31.57
N SER A 4 7.97 -4.30 30.50
CA SER A 4 8.58 -4.16 29.17
C SER A 4 8.19 -2.80 28.61
N THR A 5 9.15 -1.91 28.45
CA THR A 5 8.97 -0.70 27.64
C THR A 5 8.79 -1.18 26.20
N LEU A 6 7.55 -1.16 25.68
CA LEU A 6 7.31 -1.39 24.26
C LEU A 6 8.06 -0.28 23.51
N ALA A 7 9.13 -0.63 22.81
CA ALA A 7 9.72 0.27 21.85
C ALA A 7 8.64 0.64 20.83
N GLU A 8 8.52 1.92 20.50
CA GLU A 8 7.59 2.36 19.45
C GLU A 8 7.97 1.67 18.14
N ILE A 9 7.06 0.86 17.61
CA ILE A 9 7.26 0.14 16.35
C ILE A 9 7.04 1.15 15.22
N VAL A 10 8.11 1.45 14.48
CA VAL A 10 8.08 2.35 13.33
C VAL A 10 7.96 1.52 12.05
N TYR A 11 6.83 1.61 11.38
CA TYR A 11 6.63 1.00 10.08
C TYR A 11 7.22 1.90 8.98
N PRO A 12 8.02 1.34 8.05
CA PRO A 12 8.60 2.15 6.99
C PRO A 12 7.52 2.59 5.99
N ASP A 13 7.69 3.80 5.48
CA ASP A 13 6.86 4.41 4.42
C ASP A 13 7.34 4.05 3.01
N SER A 14 8.51 3.41 2.88
CA SER A 14 9.13 3.00 1.63
C SER A 14 9.91 1.69 1.77
N ASP A 15 9.93 0.88 0.71
CA ASP A 15 10.81 -0.29 0.59
C ASP A 15 12.19 0.05 0.00
N GLY A 16 12.46 1.34 -0.22
CA GLY A 16 13.69 1.86 -0.83
C GLY A 16 13.77 1.72 -2.36
N LYS A 17 12.71 1.22 -3.02
CA LYS A 17 12.66 1.11 -4.48
C LYS A 17 11.77 2.20 -5.09
N PRO A 18 12.00 2.57 -6.37
CA PRO A 18 11.07 3.44 -7.08
C PRO A 18 9.76 2.70 -7.36
N MET A 19 8.62 3.41 -7.26
CA MET A 19 7.31 2.92 -7.70
C MET A 19 7.32 2.50 -9.18
N ALA A 20 8.04 3.24 -10.03
CA ALA A 20 8.22 2.96 -11.46
C ALA A 20 9.57 3.48 -11.96
N ASP A 21 10.15 2.80 -12.96
CA ASP A 21 11.41 3.21 -13.60
C ASP A 21 11.20 4.23 -14.74
N ASN A 22 9.98 4.36 -15.26
CA ASN A 22 9.64 5.32 -16.33
C ASN A 22 8.14 5.63 -16.38
N THR A 23 7.79 6.72 -17.09
CA THR A 23 6.41 7.18 -17.26
C THR A 23 5.50 6.12 -17.87
N ARG A 24 5.97 5.30 -18.81
CA ARG A 24 5.15 4.26 -19.42
C ARG A 24 4.71 3.21 -18.39
N GLN A 25 5.61 2.77 -17.52
CA GLN A 25 5.27 1.86 -16.43
C GLN A 25 4.28 2.49 -15.45
N PHE A 26 4.51 3.75 -15.08
CA PHE A 26 3.59 4.50 -14.22
C PHE A 26 2.18 4.59 -14.81
N ASP A 27 2.08 4.97 -16.09
CA ASP A 27 0.79 5.11 -16.78
C ASP A 27 0.02 3.79 -16.83
N GLU A 28 0.71 2.66 -17.09
CA GLU A 28 0.07 1.34 -17.09
C GLU A 28 -0.41 0.92 -15.69
N MET A 29 0.39 1.18 -14.64
CA MET A 29 -0.05 0.92 -13.27
C MET A 29 -1.28 1.75 -12.90
N VAL A 30 -1.28 3.04 -13.22
CA VAL A 30 -2.42 3.94 -12.97
C VAL A 30 -3.65 3.50 -13.77
N ARG A 31 -3.48 3.09 -15.03
CA ARG A 31 -4.56 2.58 -15.87
C ARG A 31 -5.22 1.35 -15.24
N ILE A 32 -4.42 0.39 -14.77
CA ILE A 32 -4.92 -0.83 -14.13
C ILE A 32 -5.63 -0.49 -12.82
N LYS A 33 -4.99 0.31 -11.95
CA LYS A 33 -5.55 0.75 -10.66
C LYS A 33 -6.91 1.43 -10.85
N ASN A 34 -6.99 2.43 -11.74
CA ASN A 34 -8.24 3.16 -12.00
C ASN A 34 -9.31 2.27 -12.65
N GLY A 35 -8.90 1.32 -13.50
CA GLY A 35 -9.83 0.33 -14.06
C GLY A 35 -10.45 -0.56 -12.98
N LEU A 36 -9.65 -0.99 -12.01
CA LEU A 36 -10.11 -1.77 -10.85
C LEU A 36 -10.96 -0.93 -9.90
N ASP A 37 -10.61 0.33 -9.64
CA ASP A 37 -11.47 1.25 -8.89
C ASP A 37 -12.86 1.34 -9.52
N ALA A 38 -12.92 1.56 -10.83
CA ALA A 38 -14.18 1.70 -11.55
C ALA A 38 -14.98 0.39 -11.55
N LEU A 39 -14.30 -0.76 -11.70
CA LEU A 39 -14.93 -2.07 -11.67
C LEU A 39 -15.58 -2.38 -10.31
N PHE A 40 -14.99 -1.91 -9.22
CA PHE A 40 -15.44 -2.17 -7.86
C PHE A 40 -16.13 -0.97 -7.19
N ALA A 41 -16.53 0.04 -7.96
CA ALA A 41 -17.09 1.29 -7.43
C ALA A 41 -18.32 1.08 -6.50
N ASP A 42 -19.13 0.05 -6.76
CA ASP A 42 -20.34 -0.26 -5.97
C ASP A 42 -20.09 -1.30 -4.85
N ARG A 43 -18.84 -1.69 -4.60
CA ARG A 43 -18.46 -2.70 -3.60
C ARG A 43 -17.75 -2.05 -2.41
N ALA A 44 -18.53 -1.70 -1.39
CA ALA A 44 -18.02 -1.06 -0.17
C ALA A 44 -17.03 -1.92 0.64
N ASP A 45 -16.98 -3.23 0.40
CA ASP A 45 -16.07 -4.18 1.03
C ASP A 45 -14.75 -4.36 0.24
N VAL A 46 -14.55 -3.63 -0.85
CA VAL A 46 -13.35 -3.72 -1.70
C VAL A 46 -12.55 -2.41 -1.62
N PHE A 47 -11.25 -2.54 -1.39
CA PHE A 47 -10.28 -1.44 -1.43
C PHE A 47 -9.22 -1.74 -2.48
N VAL A 48 -8.99 -0.78 -3.40
CA VAL A 48 -8.00 -0.88 -4.47
C VAL A 48 -6.90 0.16 -4.22
N ALA A 49 -5.67 -0.31 -4.08
CA ALA A 49 -4.48 0.52 -3.88
C ALA A 49 -3.42 0.22 -4.93
N GLY A 50 -2.52 1.18 -5.16
CA GLY A 50 -1.31 1.02 -5.98
C GLY A 50 -0.09 1.34 -5.12
N ASP A 51 0.95 0.51 -5.23
CA ASP A 51 2.22 0.66 -4.50
C ASP A 51 2.07 0.81 -2.97
N LEU A 52 1.14 0.04 -2.38
CA LEU A 52 0.82 0.13 -0.95
C LEU A 52 1.66 -0.84 -0.10
N LEU A 53 2.35 -0.29 0.90
CA LEU A 53 2.91 -1.07 2.01
C LEU A 53 1.84 -1.26 3.10
N TRP A 54 1.42 -2.52 3.32
CA TRP A 54 0.39 -2.85 4.31
C TRP A 54 0.96 -3.74 5.41
N TYR A 55 0.84 -3.25 6.66
CA TYR A 55 1.15 -3.96 7.91
C TYR A 55 -0.15 -4.28 8.69
N PRO A 56 -0.86 -5.39 8.39
CA PRO A 56 -2.17 -5.69 9.00
C PRO A 56 -2.08 -6.20 10.44
N VAL A 57 -0.89 -6.57 10.90
CA VAL A 57 -0.63 -7.13 12.23
C VAL A 57 0.54 -6.37 12.83
N GLU A 58 0.43 -6.03 14.12
CA GLU A 58 1.51 -5.41 14.87
C GLU A 58 2.70 -6.38 15.00
N GLY A 59 3.93 -5.86 14.85
CA GLY A 59 5.16 -6.66 14.75
C GLY A 59 5.96 -6.69 16.03
#